data_AF-A0A8I1TUN8-F1
#
_entry.id   AF-A0A8I1TUN8-F1
#
_cell.length_a   1.000
_cell.length_b   1.000
_cell.length_c   1.000
_cell.angle_alpha   90.00
_cell.angle_beta   90.00
_cell.angle_gamma   90.00
#
_symmetry.space_group_name_H-M   'P 1'
#
loop_
_entity.id
_entity.type
_entity.pdbx_description
1 polymer ?
#
loop_
_entity_poly.entity_id
_entity_poly.type
_entity_poly.pdbx_seq_one_letter_code
_entity_poly.pdbx_strand_id
1 'polypeptide(L)'
;MSGLAGKTLYVAVGQHPDTETTEFGTAPRAFNGGGAPGVGRISGGGGGASDVRTVSSAAAASLASRLVVAGGGGGHSGTGSVAAADAGQNGLPAAAVGADGQGGFAGSQTAGGAGGAAAPPGPQGGGVAGKAGSAGQGGDGALGVGAGGGGGGGFYGGGGGGAAIDGADDKPGRAGGGGGGSSLVPAGGSQALTSDPASVTITFRTFAPPAPCGVTGQAISCTFGFTGAEQSFVVPVGVTSVEVAAIGAAGGGDGTNAGGRGARVTGTLTGLSGGQTLYVVVGEHPDTATTPSNELRDAFNGGGKSGRPGRAGGGGGATDVRTVSGTSDTSLMSRLIVAGGGGGRAEPIPPMSTRRPTRGRTGLRPNRTTIGDRAGSPVPRPQVEPGAPVTSSAPTRRGNLGSPEGLAKVVTERVEVPLAPGVAVAASTAVAVAVLALTWFSRLAVAVAVPLWCRPAAR
;
A
#
# COMPACT_ATOMS: atom_id res chain seq x y z
N MET A 1 5.74 3.26 -9.36
CA MET A 1 4.99 4.36 -8.71
C MET A 1 4.88 4.09 -7.20
N SER A 2 6.01 3.98 -6.49
CA SER A 2 6.02 4.02 -5.02
C SER A 2 5.63 5.44 -4.60
N GLY A 3 4.56 5.60 -3.81
CA GLY A 3 4.12 6.91 -3.33
C GLY A 3 2.67 7.33 -3.65
N LEU A 4 1.89 6.49 -4.34
CA LEU A 4 0.47 6.75 -4.60
C LEU A 4 -0.48 6.19 -3.53
N ALA A 5 0.04 5.46 -2.52
CA ALA A 5 -0.78 4.90 -1.46
C ALA A 5 -1.56 6.01 -0.72
N GLY A 6 -2.87 5.84 -0.62
CA GLY A 6 -3.78 6.81 0.03
C GLY A 6 -3.96 8.13 -0.73
N LYS A 7 -3.44 8.26 -1.96
CA LYS A 7 -3.64 9.45 -2.81
C LYS A 7 -4.87 9.28 -3.70
N THR A 8 -5.62 10.36 -3.87
CA THR A 8 -6.68 10.44 -4.89
C THR A 8 -6.03 10.65 -6.26
N LEU A 9 -6.43 9.85 -7.23
CA LEU A 9 -6.11 10.07 -8.65
C LEU A 9 -7.27 10.79 -9.31
N TYR A 10 -6.95 11.83 -10.08
CA TYR A 10 -7.90 12.56 -10.91
C TYR A 10 -7.69 12.12 -12.36
N VAL A 11 -8.80 11.87 -13.05
CA VAL A 11 -8.82 11.41 -14.44
C VAL A 11 -9.46 12.49 -15.29
N ALA A 12 -8.79 12.85 -16.38
CA ALA A 12 -9.36 13.70 -17.42
C ALA A 12 -9.34 12.93 -18.73
N VAL A 13 -10.49 12.82 -19.39
CA VAL A 13 -10.62 12.17 -20.70
C VAL A 13 -10.73 13.27 -21.74
N GLY A 14 -9.88 13.21 -22.76
CA GLY A 14 -9.86 14.18 -23.85
C GLY A 14 -11.16 14.14 -24.64
N GLN A 15 -11.61 15.31 -25.09
CA GLN A 15 -12.77 15.41 -25.97
C GLN A 15 -12.32 15.39 -27.44
N HIS A 16 -13.11 14.73 -28.29
CA HIS A 16 -13.07 14.95 -29.73
C HIS A 16 -13.82 16.25 -30.05
N PRO A 17 -13.22 17.24 -30.73
CA PRO A 17 -13.92 18.48 -31.06
C PRO A 17 -15.10 18.17 -32.00
N ASP A 18 -16.30 18.64 -31.65
CA ASP A 18 -17.47 18.49 -32.51
C ASP A 18 -17.29 19.40 -33.74
N THR A 19 -16.84 18.83 -34.86
CA THR A 19 -16.54 19.57 -36.10
C THR A 19 -17.73 19.67 -37.04
N GLU A 20 -18.85 18.99 -36.76
CA GLU A 20 -20.04 19.10 -37.59
C GLU A 20 -20.91 20.28 -37.12
N THR A 21 -20.91 21.36 -37.89
CA THR A 21 -21.93 22.43 -37.92
C THR A 21 -21.85 23.59 -36.93
N THR A 22 -20.68 23.93 -36.37
CA THR A 22 -20.57 25.23 -35.69
C THR A 22 -20.65 26.38 -36.70
N GLU A 23 -21.72 27.18 -36.60
CA GLU A 23 -21.82 28.46 -37.29
C GLU A 23 -20.58 29.31 -36.95
N PHE A 24 -20.14 30.09 -37.94
CA PHE A 24 -18.97 30.97 -37.89
C PHE A 24 -18.72 31.58 -36.49
N GLY A 25 -17.59 31.23 -35.87
CA GLY A 25 -16.95 32.11 -34.88
C GLY A 25 -16.84 31.65 -33.43
N THR A 26 -17.31 30.46 -33.02
CA THR A 26 -17.22 30.05 -31.59
C THR A 26 -16.96 28.57 -31.33
N ALA A 27 -16.31 27.84 -32.23
CA ALA A 27 -15.98 26.44 -31.97
C ALA A 27 -15.19 26.29 -30.65
N PRO A 28 -15.73 25.60 -29.64
CA PRO A 28 -15.11 25.50 -28.34
C PRO A 28 -13.81 24.69 -28.44
N ARG A 29 -12.81 25.09 -27.65
CA ARG A 29 -11.63 24.25 -27.41
C ARG A 29 -12.08 22.87 -26.92
N ALA A 30 -11.53 21.80 -27.48
CA ALA A 30 -11.80 20.48 -26.94
C ALA A 30 -11.32 20.40 -25.49
N PHE A 31 -12.15 19.83 -24.61
CA PHE A 31 -11.81 19.65 -23.20
C PHE A 31 -10.44 18.97 -23.03
N ASN A 32 -9.71 19.43 -22.00
CA ASN A 32 -8.35 18.99 -21.66
C ASN A 32 -7.31 19.20 -22.76
N GLY A 33 -7.43 20.28 -23.53
CA GLY A 33 -6.27 20.88 -24.16
C GLY A 33 -6.34 21.14 -25.65
N GLY A 34 -7.47 20.91 -26.33
CA GLY A 34 -7.56 21.11 -27.77
C GLY A 34 -7.45 22.59 -28.17
N GLY A 35 -6.68 22.88 -29.21
CA GLY A 35 -6.67 24.18 -29.88
C GLY A 35 -7.96 24.41 -30.65
N ALA A 36 -8.43 25.66 -30.67
CA ALA A 36 -9.60 26.01 -31.46
C ALA A 36 -9.28 25.95 -32.97
N PRO A 37 -10.25 25.60 -33.84
CA PRO A 37 -10.08 25.77 -35.28
C PRO A 37 -9.95 27.26 -35.65
N GLY A 38 -9.42 27.53 -36.84
CA GLY A 38 -9.52 28.87 -37.44
C GLY A 38 -10.96 29.24 -37.82
N VAL A 39 -11.24 30.54 -37.99
CA VAL A 39 -12.54 31.02 -38.47
C VAL A 39 -12.63 30.93 -39.99
N GLY A 40 -13.62 30.21 -40.50
CA GLY A 40 -13.82 29.94 -41.92
C GLY A 40 -14.51 28.59 -42.11
N ARG A 41 -15.18 28.37 -43.25
CA ARG A 41 -15.90 27.12 -43.48
C ARG A 41 -14.90 25.95 -43.50
N ILE A 42 -15.19 24.88 -42.73
CA ILE A 42 -14.61 23.52 -42.83
C ILE A 42 -13.25 23.26 -42.12
N SER A 43 -12.74 24.08 -41.18
CA SER A 43 -11.52 23.70 -40.41
C SER A 43 -11.81 22.99 -39.08
N GLY A 44 -10.96 22.03 -38.71
CA GLY A 44 -11.13 21.18 -37.53
C GLY A 44 -10.35 21.69 -36.31
N GLY A 45 -10.95 21.57 -35.12
CA GLY A 45 -10.25 21.79 -33.85
C GLY A 45 -9.26 20.67 -33.55
N GLY A 46 -8.33 20.90 -32.63
CA GLY A 46 -7.45 19.84 -32.13
C GLY A 46 -8.13 19.00 -31.04
N GLY A 47 -7.78 17.72 -30.98
CA GLY A 47 -8.25 16.79 -29.94
C GLY A 47 -7.73 17.13 -28.54
N GLY A 48 -8.55 16.89 -27.53
CA GLY A 48 -8.14 16.97 -26.13
C GLY A 48 -7.21 15.82 -25.72
N ALA A 49 -6.35 16.04 -24.73
CA ALA A 49 -5.53 14.96 -24.16
C ALA A 49 -6.33 14.14 -23.15
N SER A 50 -5.97 12.87 -22.96
CA SER A 50 -6.43 12.06 -21.81
C SER A 50 -5.28 11.88 -20.83
N ASP A 51 -5.51 12.07 -19.53
CA ASP A 51 -4.46 11.96 -18.52
C ASP A 51 -4.96 11.50 -17.14
N VAL A 52 -4.01 11.01 -16.34
CA VAL A 52 -4.18 10.72 -14.92
C VAL A 52 -3.21 11.58 -14.13
N ARG A 53 -3.68 12.20 -13.06
CA ARG A 53 -2.93 13.20 -12.28
C ARG A 53 -3.23 13.11 -10.78
N THR A 54 -2.34 13.65 -9.94
CA THR A 54 -2.53 13.63 -8.47
C THR A 54 -3.14 14.90 -7.90
N VAL A 55 -3.33 15.93 -8.73
CA VAL A 55 -3.95 17.21 -8.35
C VAL A 55 -5.11 17.52 -9.30
N SER A 56 -6.28 17.88 -8.74
CA SER A 56 -7.50 18.23 -9.48
C SER A 56 -7.25 19.23 -10.61
N SER A 57 -7.98 19.07 -11.73
CA SER A 57 -7.89 19.95 -12.91
C SER A 57 -8.21 21.42 -12.62
N ALA A 58 -8.93 21.71 -11.54
CA ALA A 58 -9.24 23.07 -11.12
C ALA A 58 -8.06 23.81 -10.47
N ALA A 59 -7.00 23.11 -10.07
CA ALA A 59 -5.87 23.72 -9.36
C ALA A 59 -4.70 24.07 -10.30
N ALA A 60 -4.00 25.17 -10.02
CA ALA A 60 -2.89 25.65 -10.85
C ALA A 60 -1.74 24.64 -11.02
N ALA A 61 -1.47 23.81 -10.00
CA ALA A 61 -0.44 22.78 -10.02
C ALA A 61 -0.84 21.51 -10.79
N SER A 62 -2.05 21.45 -11.37
CA SER A 62 -2.61 20.23 -11.95
C SER A 62 -1.78 19.67 -13.10
N LEU A 63 -1.35 20.51 -14.05
CA LEU A 63 -0.58 20.08 -15.22
C LEU A 63 0.75 19.44 -14.84
N ALA A 64 1.42 19.97 -13.80
CA ALA A 64 2.68 19.43 -13.29
C ALA A 64 2.52 18.08 -12.56
N SER A 65 1.29 17.74 -12.14
CA SER A 65 0.98 16.53 -11.38
C SER A 65 0.61 15.32 -12.24
N ARG A 66 0.62 15.48 -13.57
CA ARG A 66 0.27 14.43 -14.52
C ARG A 66 1.27 13.28 -14.44
N LEU A 67 0.73 12.07 -14.31
CA LEU A 67 1.49 10.83 -14.22
C LEU A 67 1.65 10.17 -15.59
N VAL A 68 0.61 10.24 -16.42
CA VAL A 68 0.56 9.72 -17.79
C VAL A 68 -0.34 10.63 -18.62
N VAL A 69 0.01 10.86 -19.87
CA VAL A 69 -0.77 11.67 -20.82
C VAL A 69 -0.78 10.99 -22.17
N ALA A 70 -1.96 10.74 -22.73
CA ALA A 70 -2.16 10.46 -24.15
C ALA A 70 -2.48 11.79 -24.84
N GLY A 71 -1.59 12.23 -25.73
CA GLY A 71 -1.81 13.45 -26.52
C GLY A 71 -2.98 13.29 -27.50
N GLY A 72 -3.68 14.39 -27.76
CA GLY A 72 -4.67 14.49 -28.83
C GLY A 72 -4.01 14.81 -30.18
N GLY A 73 -4.65 14.38 -31.27
CA GLY A 73 -4.24 14.76 -32.63
C GLY A 73 -4.57 16.22 -32.95
N GLY A 74 -3.92 16.77 -33.98
CA GLY A 74 -4.30 18.08 -34.53
C GLY A 74 -5.59 18.03 -35.34
N GLY A 75 -6.14 19.19 -35.65
CA GLY A 75 -7.29 19.36 -36.54
C GLY A 75 -6.88 19.63 -37.99
N HIS A 76 -7.74 19.28 -38.94
CA HIS A 76 -7.52 19.53 -40.37
C HIS A 76 -7.75 21.01 -40.73
N SER A 77 -7.23 21.44 -41.88
CA SER A 77 -7.51 22.78 -42.43
C SER A 77 -8.83 22.83 -43.22
N GLY A 78 -9.28 24.05 -43.54
CA GLY A 78 -10.55 24.29 -44.25
C GLY A 78 -10.50 24.24 -45.78
N THR A 79 -9.34 24.53 -46.39
CA THR A 79 -9.17 24.62 -47.86
C THR A 79 -8.13 23.61 -48.34
N GLY A 80 -8.61 22.45 -48.82
CA GLY A 80 -7.76 21.35 -49.27
C GLY A 80 -7.25 20.49 -48.11
N SER A 81 -7.42 19.17 -48.22
CA SER A 81 -7.17 18.18 -47.16
C SER A 81 -5.69 18.08 -46.75
N VAL A 82 -5.16 19.10 -46.09
CA VAL A 82 -3.88 19.00 -45.40
C VAL A 82 -4.13 18.19 -44.13
N ALA A 83 -3.53 16.99 -44.08
CA ALA A 83 -3.66 16.11 -42.93
C ALA A 83 -3.09 16.78 -41.68
N ALA A 84 -3.83 16.70 -40.58
CA ALA A 84 -3.32 17.08 -39.29
C ALA A 84 -2.19 16.13 -38.85
N ALA A 85 -1.34 16.59 -37.92
CA ALA A 85 -0.36 15.68 -37.33
C ALA A 85 -1.01 14.81 -36.24
N ASP A 86 -0.59 13.55 -36.22
CA ASP A 86 -0.94 12.64 -35.15
C ASP A 86 -0.29 13.04 -33.82
N ALA A 87 -0.87 12.55 -32.72
CA ALA A 87 -0.29 12.71 -31.39
C ALA A 87 1.11 12.08 -31.28
N GLY A 88 2.01 12.72 -30.55
CA GLY A 88 3.35 12.18 -30.24
C GLY A 88 4.39 12.27 -31.37
N GLN A 89 4.10 12.93 -32.49
CA GLN A 89 5.09 13.21 -33.55
C GLN A 89 6.07 14.34 -33.17
N ASN A 90 6.73 14.22 -32.01
CA ASN A 90 7.48 15.28 -31.34
C ASN A 90 8.27 16.21 -32.27
N GLY A 91 7.88 17.49 -32.31
CA GLY A 91 8.61 18.54 -33.04
C GLY A 91 8.55 18.46 -34.57
N LEU A 92 7.79 17.52 -35.15
CA LEU A 92 7.58 17.46 -36.59
C LEU A 92 6.38 18.33 -36.99
N PRO A 93 6.45 19.05 -38.13
CA PRO A 93 5.32 19.79 -38.66
C PRO A 93 4.21 18.83 -39.13
N ALA A 94 2.95 19.23 -38.98
CA ALA A 94 1.87 18.63 -39.76
C ALA A 94 2.21 18.76 -41.26
N ALA A 95 1.86 17.73 -42.05
CA ALA A 95 2.32 17.58 -43.43
C ALA A 95 2.02 18.85 -44.25
N ALA A 96 3.02 19.69 -44.54
CA ALA A 96 2.84 20.89 -45.32
C ALA A 96 2.57 20.54 -46.79
N VAL A 97 1.49 21.06 -47.38
CA VAL A 97 1.20 20.87 -48.80
C VAL A 97 1.38 22.20 -49.53
N GLY A 98 2.58 22.43 -50.07
CA GLY A 98 2.85 23.49 -51.06
C GLY A 98 3.22 24.87 -50.49
N ALA A 99 3.26 25.86 -51.38
CA ALA A 99 3.75 27.23 -51.13
C ALA A 99 2.79 28.13 -50.29
N ASP A 100 1.73 27.54 -49.72
CA ASP A 100 0.70 28.21 -48.92
C ASP A 100 0.86 27.90 -47.41
N GLY A 101 -0.11 28.28 -46.58
CA GLY A 101 -0.04 28.25 -45.10
C GLY A 101 0.47 26.91 -44.54
N GLN A 102 1.49 26.98 -43.67
CA GLN A 102 2.21 25.81 -43.18
C GLN A 102 1.46 25.10 -42.04
N GLY A 103 1.67 23.79 -41.90
CA GLY A 103 1.15 23.02 -40.78
C GLY A 103 1.78 23.42 -39.44
N GLY A 104 1.01 23.31 -38.35
CA GLY A 104 1.54 23.48 -37.00
C GLY A 104 2.48 22.34 -36.61
N PHE A 105 3.50 22.64 -35.80
CA PHE A 105 4.41 21.62 -35.29
C PHE A 105 3.78 20.85 -34.14
N ALA A 106 4.10 19.57 -34.02
CA ALA A 106 3.71 18.79 -32.86
C ALA A 106 4.40 19.28 -31.58
N GLY A 107 3.72 19.11 -30.45
CA GLY A 107 4.32 19.31 -29.13
C GLY A 107 5.49 18.35 -28.90
N SER A 108 6.46 18.76 -28.10
CA SER A 108 7.58 17.91 -27.66
C SER A 108 7.42 17.56 -26.18
N GLN A 109 8.39 16.82 -25.62
CA GLN A 109 8.42 16.55 -24.17
C GLN A 109 8.80 17.77 -23.32
N THR A 110 9.24 18.88 -23.93
CA THR A 110 9.77 20.03 -23.19
C THR A 110 9.15 21.36 -23.61
N ALA A 111 8.42 21.42 -24.71
CA ALA A 111 7.84 22.63 -25.24
C ALA A 111 6.62 22.32 -26.12
N GLY A 112 5.70 23.28 -26.19
CA GLY A 112 4.61 23.25 -27.17
C GLY A 112 5.12 23.39 -28.60
N GLY A 113 4.35 22.86 -29.53
CA GLY A 113 4.68 22.95 -30.94
C GLY A 113 4.53 24.38 -31.45
N ALA A 114 5.46 24.83 -32.30
CA ALA A 114 5.35 26.11 -32.96
C ALA A 114 4.11 26.15 -33.87
N GLY A 115 3.49 27.33 -34.00
CA GLY A 115 2.40 27.53 -34.94
C GLY A 115 2.90 27.48 -36.39
N GLY A 116 2.02 27.08 -37.29
CA GLY A 116 2.29 27.06 -38.72
C GLY A 116 2.44 28.47 -39.29
N ALA A 117 3.46 28.69 -40.10
CA ALA A 117 3.69 29.97 -40.76
C ALA A 117 2.53 30.35 -41.70
N ALA A 118 2.27 31.65 -41.81
CA ALA A 118 1.35 32.20 -42.80
C ALA A 118 1.83 31.94 -44.24
N ALA A 119 0.89 31.93 -45.19
CA ALA A 119 1.24 32.07 -46.60
C ALA A 119 2.04 33.37 -46.83
N PRO A 120 3.04 33.37 -47.74
CA PRO A 120 3.78 34.58 -48.10
C PRO A 120 2.85 35.72 -48.56
N PRO A 121 3.20 36.99 -48.34
CA PRO A 121 2.35 38.11 -48.76
C PRO A 121 2.08 38.10 -50.27
N GLY A 122 0.80 38.17 -50.65
CA GLY A 122 0.35 38.36 -52.03
C GLY A 122 -0.23 39.76 -52.27
N PRO A 123 -0.76 40.04 -53.48
CA PRO A 123 -1.37 41.32 -53.83
C PRO A 123 -2.54 41.73 -52.92
N GLN A 124 -3.25 40.75 -52.34
CA GLN A 124 -4.38 40.96 -51.42
C GLN A 124 -3.95 41.07 -49.93
N GLY A 125 -2.65 41.02 -49.63
CA GLY A 125 -2.12 40.99 -48.26
C GLY A 125 -1.51 39.64 -47.87
N GLY A 126 -0.99 39.54 -46.63
CA GLY A 126 -0.39 38.31 -46.09
C GLY A 126 -1.35 37.54 -45.18
N GLY A 127 -1.14 36.22 -45.08
CA GLY A 127 -1.89 35.37 -44.16
C GLY A 127 -1.49 35.57 -42.70
N VAL A 128 -2.21 34.92 -41.77
CA VAL A 128 -1.88 34.90 -40.34
C VAL A 128 -1.27 33.55 -39.97
N ALA A 129 -0.24 33.56 -39.11
CA ALA A 129 0.36 32.34 -38.59
C ALA A 129 -0.53 31.70 -37.52
N GLY A 130 -0.50 30.38 -37.41
CA GLY A 130 -1.14 29.67 -36.30
C GLY A 130 -0.47 30.01 -34.97
N LYS A 131 -1.16 29.79 -33.86
CA LYS A 131 -0.56 29.99 -32.54
C LYS A 131 0.27 28.77 -32.13
N ALA A 132 1.34 28.99 -31.38
CA ALA A 132 2.07 27.91 -30.74
C ALA A 132 1.22 27.24 -29.65
N GLY A 133 1.43 25.93 -29.45
CA GLY A 133 0.94 25.22 -28.28
C GLY A 133 1.74 25.59 -27.02
N SER A 134 1.24 25.16 -25.86
CA SER A 134 1.89 25.33 -24.56
C SER A 134 1.78 24.06 -23.72
N ALA A 135 2.27 24.09 -22.48
CA ALA A 135 2.05 23.00 -21.54
C ALA A 135 0.55 22.70 -21.42
N GLY A 136 0.15 21.45 -21.69
CA GLY A 136 -1.24 21.03 -21.61
C GLY A 136 -2.18 21.46 -22.73
N GLN A 137 -1.82 22.43 -23.58
CA GLN A 137 -2.77 23.11 -24.47
C GLN A 137 -2.23 23.20 -25.90
N GLY A 138 -3.07 22.87 -26.87
CA GLY A 138 -2.82 23.07 -28.28
C GLY A 138 -3.04 24.53 -28.71
N GLY A 139 -2.27 24.96 -29.69
CA GLY A 139 -2.37 26.28 -30.30
C GLY A 139 -3.59 26.41 -31.22
N ASP A 140 -4.16 27.60 -31.29
CA ASP A 140 -5.29 27.86 -32.20
C ASP A 140 -4.83 27.92 -33.65
N GLY A 141 -5.68 27.42 -34.55
CA GLY A 141 -5.54 27.63 -35.98
C GLY A 141 -5.66 29.11 -36.35
N ALA A 142 -4.95 29.51 -37.40
CA ALA A 142 -5.01 30.87 -37.90
C ALA A 142 -6.39 31.23 -38.49
N LEU A 143 -6.77 32.49 -38.34
CA LEU A 143 -8.02 33.07 -38.85
C LEU A 143 -7.82 33.51 -40.32
N GLY A 144 -8.77 33.21 -41.24
CA GLY A 144 -8.68 33.65 -42.64
C GLY A 144 -9.57 32.87 -43.63
N VAL A 145 -9.54 33.27 -44.91
CA VAL A 145 -10.31 32.62 -46.01
C VAL A 145 -9.94 31.15 -46.21
N GLY A 146 -8.66 30.79 -45.97
CA GLY A 146 -8.23 29.42 -45.70
C GLY A 146 -7.86 29.27 -44.23
N ALA A 147 -8.78 28.77 -43.42
CA ALA A 147 -8.61 28.62 -41.98
C ALA A 147 -7.69 27.45 -41.61
N GLY A 148 -6.77 27.69 -40.68
CA GLY A 148 -5.85 26.68 -40.16
C GLY A 148 -6.50 25.75 -39.13
N GLY A 149 -6.00 24.51 -39.03
CA GLY A 149 -6.47 23.56 -38.02
C GLY A 149 -5.93 23.83 -36.62
N GLY A 150 -6.70 23.50 -35.58
CA GLY A 150 -6.26 23.62 -34.19
C GLY A 150 -5.25 22.54 -33.79
N GLY A 151 -4.26 22.87 -32.95
CA GLY A 151 -3.29 21.91 -32.43
C GLY A 151 -3.91 21.00 -31.35
N GLY A 152 -3.45 19.75 -31.24
CA GLY A 152 -3.90 18.81 -30.23
C GLY A 152 -3.35 19.12 -28.83
N GLY A 153 -4.14 18.84 -27.79
CA GLY A 153 -3.69 18.90 -26.40
C GLY A 153 -2.70 17.78 -26.07
N GLY A 154 -1.87 17.95 -25.05
CA GLY A 154 -0.88 16.93 -24.69
C GLY A 154 -0.19 17.20 -23.38
N PHE A 155 0.95 16.55 -23.15
CA PHE A 155 1.89 16.96 -22.11
C PHE A 155 2.37 18.38 -22.43
N TYR A 156 2.74 18.59 -23.69
CA TYR A 156 2.71 19.88 -24.37
C TYR A 156 1.82 19.75 -25.61
N GLY A 157 1.00 20.75 -25.89
CA GLY A 157 0.15 20.71 -27.09
C GLY A 157 0.91 21.06 -28.36
N GLY A 158 0.36 20.64 -29.49
CA GLY A 158 0.86 21.03 -30.81
C GLY A 158 0.44 22.47 -31.18
N GLY A 159 1.14 23.07 -32.14
CA GLY A 159 0.78 24.37 -32.69
C GLY A 159 -0.42 24.29 -33.65
N GLY A 160 -1.15 25.39 -33.79
CA GLY A 160 -2.19 25.50 -34.82
C GLY A 160 -1.59 25.75 -36.21
N GLY A 161 -2.34 25.43 -37.26
CA GLY A 161 -1.92 25.65 -38.65
C GLY A 161 -2.04 27.11 -39.10
N GLY A 162 -1.21 27.51 -40.05
CA GLY A 162 -1.23 28.84 -40.66
C GLY A 162 -2.34 29.00 -41.71
N ALA A 163 -2.78 30.24 -41.92
CA ALA A 163 -3.82 30.55 -42.87
C ALA A 163 -3.26 30.66 -44.29
N ALA A 164 -4.08 30.28 -45.27
CA ALA A 164 -3.82 30.57 -46.67
C ALA A 164 -4.38 31.95 -47.08
N ILE A 165 -3.81 32.52 -48.13
CA ILE A 165 -4.39 33.63 -48.89
C ILE A 165 -4.99 33.08 -50.19
N ASP A 166 -6.04 33.71 -50.71
CA ASP A 166 -6.54 33.38 -52.05
C ASP A 166 -5.44 33.74 -53.07
N GLY A 167 -5.04 32.78 -53.90
CA GLY A 167 -3.99 33.01 -54.90
C GLY A 167 -4.43 34.00 -55.98
N ALA A 168 -3.47 34.66 -56.63
CA ALA A 168 -3.71 35.55 -57.78
C ALA A 168 -4.33 34.86 -59.02
N ASP A 169 -4.52 33.53 -58.97
CA ASP A 169 -4.95 32.68 -60.08
C ASP A 169 -6.34 32.04 -59.87
N ASP A 170 -7.19 32.58 -58.98
CA ASP A 170 -8.51 32.02 -58.59
C ASP A 170 -8.48 30.57 -58.04
N LYS A 171 -7.30 30.06 -57.70
CA LYS A 171 -7.15 28.78 -56.99
C LYS A 171 -7.18 29.03 -55.48
N PRO A 172 -8.04 28.33 -54.71
CA PRO A 172 -8.03 28.45 -53.25
C PRO A 172 -6.66 28.01 -52.70
N GLY A 173 -5.96 28.90 -51.99
CA GLY A 173 -4.73 28.55 -51.30
C GLY A 173 -4.99 27.50 -50.21
N ARG A 174 -4.01 26.63 -49.94
CA ARG A 174 -4.16 25.55 -48.95
C ARG A 174 -3.70 25.98 -47.56
N ALA A 175 -4.59 25.94 -46.58
CA ALA A 175 -4.25 26.24 -45.20
C ALA A 175 -3.61 25.04 -44.49
N GLY A 176 -2.85 25.30 -43.43
CA GLY A 176 -2.13 24.26 -42.68
C GLY A 176 -3.02 23.54 -41.67
N GLY A 177 -2.81 22.23 -41.50
CA GLY A 177 -3.37 21.46 -40.38
C GLY A 177 -2.67 21.77 -39.04
N GLY A 178 -3.30 21.42 -37.93
CA GLY A 178 -2.71 21.53 -36.60
C GLY A 178 -1.72 20.41 -36.28
N GLY A 179 -0.76 20.71 -35.42
CA GLY A 179 0.18 19.76 -34.84
C GLY A 179 -0.47 18.92 -33.73
N GLY A 180 -0.07 17.65 -33.58
CA GLY A 180 -0.52 16.81 -32.47
C GLY A 180 0.17 17.15 -31.15
N GLY A 181 -0.48 16.88 -30.02
CA GLY A 181 0.14 17.03 -28.70
C GLY A 181 1.11 15.89 -28.37
N SER A 182 2.08 16.15 -27.50
CA SER A 182 2.99 15.12 -27.00
C SER A 182 2.35 14.25 -25.91
N SER A 183 2.83 13.02 -25.77
CA SER A 183 2.38 12.07 -24.75
C SER A 183 3.42 11.93 -23.64
N LEU A 184 2.96 11.79 -22.39
CA LEU A 184 3.80 11.42 -21.26
C LEU A 184 3.65 9.94 -21.01
N VAL A 185 4.66 9.15 -21.38
CA VAL A 185 4.68 7.70 -21.17
C VAL A 185 5.56 7.38 -19.96
N PRO A 186 5.01 6.84 -18.86
CA PRO A 186 5.80 6.40 -17.71
C PRO A 186 6.81 5.30 -18.07
N ALA A 187 7.83 5.13 -17.24
CA ALA A 187 8.79 4.03 -17.38
C ALA A 187 8.07 2.66 -17.48
N GLY A 188 8.42 1.90 -18.52
CA GLY A 188 7.80 0.59 -18.82
C GLY A 188 6.50 0.64 -19.61
N GLY A 189 5.99 1.85 -19.94
CA GLY A 189 4.85 2.03 -20.83
C GLY A 189 5.22 2.04 -22.31
N SER A 190 4.20 1.99 -23.17
CA SER A 190 4.30 2.17 -24.61
C SER A 190 3.24 3.15 -25.10
N GLN A 191 3.43 3.67 -26.31
CA GLN A 191 2.47 4.50 -27.01
C GLN A 191 2.24 3.93 -28.41
N ALA A 192 0.99 3.99 -28.86
CA ALA A 192 0.59 3.71 -30.23
C ALA A 192 -0.50 4.71 -30.65
N LEU A 193 -0.63 4.94 -31.96
CA LEU A 193 -1.72 5.74 -32.51
C LEU A 193 -2.99 4.90 -32.57
N THR A 194 -4.14 5.54 -32.36
CA THR A 194 -5.46 4.92 -32.46
C THR A 194 -6.51 5.95 -32.91
N SER A 195 -7.59 5.47 -33.51
CA SER A 195 -8.81 6.22 -33.80
C SER A 195 -9.97 5.85 -32.87
N ASP A 196 -9.72 5.04 -31.85
CA ASP A 196 -10.73 4.67 -30.86
C ASP A 196 -11.21 5.90 -30.07
N PRO A 197 -12.44 5.90 -29.55
CA PRO A 197 -12.92 6.96 -28.68
C PRO A 197 -12.00 7.15 -27.46
N ALA A 198 -11.75 8.42 -27.12
CA ALA A 198 -10.92 8.76 -25.97
C ALA A 198 -11.45 8.12 -24.69
N SER A 199 -10.57 7.39 -23.98
CA SER A 199 -10.92 6.72 -22.72
C SER A 199 -9.68 6.59 -21.82
N VAL A 200 -9.92 6.37 -20.52
CA VAL A 200 -8.88 6.04 -19.55
C VAL A 200 -9.34 4.80 -18.78
N THR A 201 -8.56 3.73 -18.85
CA THR A 201 -8.78 2.51 -18.08
C THR A 201 -7.71 2.36 -17.02
N ILE A 202 -8.12 2.20 -15.75
CA ILE A 202 -7.21 1.95 -14.63
C ILE A 202 -7.46 0.52 -14.14
N THR A 203 -6.47 -0.34 -14.35
CA THR A 203 -6.47 -1.70 -13.80
C THR A 203 -5.51 -1.77 -12.64
N PHE A 204 -5.98 -2.30 -11.51
CA PHE A 204 -5.17 -2.51 -10.31
C PHE A 204 -5.34 -3.95 -9.83
N ARG A 205 -4.32 -4.47 -9.16
CA ARG A 205 -4.41 -5.75 -8.46
C ARG A 205 -4.73 -5.47 -7.00
N THR A 206 -5.79 -6.05 -6.48
CA THR A 206 -5.96 -6.13 -5.02
C THR A 206 -4.99 -7.17 -4.50
N PHE A 207 -4.19 -6.83 -3.49
CA PHE A 207 -3.45 -7.85 -2.76
C PHE A 207 -4.49 -8.70 -2.02
N ALA A 208 -4.55 -9.99 -2.32
CA ALA A 208 -5.23 -10.93 -1.43
C ALA A 208 -4.51 -10.82 -0.08
N PRO A 209 -5.20 -10.44 1.00
CA PRO A 209 -4.55 -10.33 2.29
C PRO A 209 -4.05 -11.72 2.70
N PRO A 210 -2.87 -11.81 3.34
CA PRO A 210 -2.34 -13.10 3.78
C PRO A 210 -3.26 -13.71 4.83
N ALA A 211 -3.34 -15.04 4.89
CA ALA A 211 -4.02 -15.74 5.98
C ALA A 211 -3.47 -15.27 7.34
N PRO A 212 -4.31 -15.12 8.38
CA PRO A 212 -5.72 -15.53 8.42
C PRO A 212 -6.71 -14.47 7.93
N CYS A 213 -6.25 -13.45 7.21
CA CYS A 213 -7.09 -12.38 6.70
C CYS A 213 -7.72 -12.73 5.35
N GLY A 214 -8.95 -12.28 5.13
CA GLY A 214 -9.71 -12.47 3.90
C GLY A 214 -10.56 -11.24 3.57
N VAL A 215 -11.00 -11.14 2.31
CA VAL A 215 -11.93 -10.10 1.87
C VAL A 215 -13.35 -10.63 1.97
N THR A 216 -14.21 -9.95 2.72
CA THR A 216 -15.66 -10.22 2.78
C THR A 216 -16.41 -8.96 2.38
N GLY A 217 -16.99 -8.95 1.18
CA GLY A 217 -17.58 -7.74 0.60
C GLY A 217 -16.51 -6.66 0.39
N GLN A 218 -16.68 -5.51 1.05
CA GLN A 218 -15.73 -4.39 1.01
C GLN A 218 -14.79 -4.34 2.24
N ALA A 219 -14.92 -5.28 3.17
CA ALA A 219 -14.12 -5.34 4.38
C ALA A 219 -13.01 -6.39 4.28
N ILE A 220 -11.87 -6.11 4.92
CA ILE A 220 -10.83 -7.10 5.21
C ILE A 220 -11.01 -7.54 6.66
N SER A 221 -11.22 -8.83 6.89
CA SER A 221 -11.38 -9.42 8.21
C SER A 221 -10.34 -10.51 8.45
N CYS A 222 -9.82 -10.60 9.68
CA CYS A 222 -8.83 -11.61 10.07
C CYS A 222 -9.39 -12.41 11.25
N THR A 223 -9.42 -13.73 11.13
CA THR A 223 -9.95 -14.61 12.18
C THR A 223 -8.84 -15.45 12.78
N PHE A 224 -8.53 -15.20 14.05
CA PHE A 224 -7.49 -15.93 14.78
C PHE A 224 -8.13 -17.05 15.60
N GLY A 225 -7.72 -18.29 15.33
CA GLY A 225 -8.08 -19.47 16.13
C GLY A 225 -7.04 -19.76 17.20
N PHE A 226 -7.35 -20.68 18.13
CA PHE A 226 -6.37 -21.14 19.11
C PHE A 226 -5.24 -21.94 18.43
N THR A 227 -3.98 -21.63 18.76
CA THR A 227 -2.78 -22.29 18.21
C THR A 227 -1.85 -22.84 19.29
N GLY A 228 -2.16 -22.67 20.58
CA GLY A 228 -1.24 -22.95 21.68
C GLY A 228 -0.16 -21.90 21.91
N ALA A 229 -0.13 -20.83 21.10
CA ALA A 229 0.87 -19.77 21.17
C ALA A 229 0.30 -18.40 20.81
N GLU A 230 1.07 -17.34 21.09
CA GLU A 230 0.79 -15.98 20.63
C GLU A 230 0.84 -15.91 19.09
N GLN A 231 -0.11 -15.16 18.51
CA GLN A 231 -0.16 -14.83 17.09
C GLN A 231 0.05 -13.32 16.91
N SER A 232 0.33 -12.89 15.68
CA SER A 232 0.55 -11.48 15.37
C SER A 232 -0.40 -10.97 14.29
N PHE A 233 -0.78 -9.70 14.41
CA PHE A 233 -1.54 -8.95 13.43
C PHE A 233 -0.80 -7.64 13.15
N VAL A 234 -0.43 -7.40 11.89
CA VAL A 234 0.17 -6.12 11.48
C VAL A 234 -0.94 -5.20 11.00
N VAL A 235 -1.08 -4.04 11.62
CA VAL A 235 -2.04 -3.02 11.22
C VAL A 235 -1.71 -2.57 9.79
N PRO A 236 -2.64 -2.66 8.83
CA PRO A 236 -2.36 -2.23 7.46
C PRO A 236 -1.95 -0.76 7.39
N VAL A 237 -1.07 -0.43 6.44
CA VAL A 237 -0.64 0.97 6.24
C VAL A 237 -1.86 1.83 5.92
N GLY A 238 -1.98 2.97 6.62
CA GLY A 238 -3.11 3.90 6.48
C GLY A 238 -4.32 3.58 7.37
N VAL A 239 -4.30 2.48 8.12
CA VAL A 239 -5.35 2.14 9.10
C VAL A 239 -4.97 2.69 10.47
N THR A 240 -5.88 3.43 11.10
CA THR A 240 -5.70 4.02 12.45
C THR A 240 -6.67 3.47 13.49
N SER A 241 -7.62 2.63 13.06
CA SER A 241 -8.57 1.96 13.92
C SER A 241 -8.98 0.60 13.37
N VAL A 242 -9.23 -0.36 14.26
CA VAL A 242 -9.76 -1.70 13.90
C VAL A 242 -10.91 -2.07 14.81
N GLU A 243 -11.94 -2.70 14.26
CA GLU A 243 -13.00 -3.34 15.03
C GLU A 243 -12.56 -4.75 15.44
N VAL A 244 -12.69 -5.08 16.73
CA VAL A 244 -12.26 -6.36 17.29
C VAL A 244 -13.43 -7.01 18.00
N ALA A 245 -13.60 -8.32 17.77
CA ALA A 245 -14.47 -9.19 18.54
C ALA A 245 -13.63 -10.30 19.17
N ALA A 246 -13.39 -10.23 20.46
CA ALA A 246 -12.68 -11.24 21.24
C ALA A 246 -13.68 -12.19 21.92
N ILE A 247 -13.40 -13.49 21.88
CA ILE A 247 -14.22 -14.52 22.54
C ILE A 247 -13.31 -15.36 23.44
N GLY A 248 -13.53 -15.30 24.76
CA GLY A 248 -12.85 -16.15 25.73
C GLY A 248 -13.35 -17.59 25.63
N ALA A 249 -12.50 -18.56 25.95
CA ALA A 249 -12.88 -19.96 25.89
C ALA A 249 -13.89 -20.31 26.99
N ALA A 250 -14.84 -21.20 26.69
CA ALA A 250 -15.68 -21.79 27.74
C ALA A 250 -14.84 -22.70 28.66
N GLY A 251 -15.28 -22.84 29.90
CA GLY A 251 -14.72 -23.83 30.82
C GLY A 251 -15.15 -25.24 30.46
N GLY A 252 -14.34 -26.21 30.87
CA GLY A 252 -14.61 -27.62 30.66
C GLY A 252 -15.62 -28.13 31.68
N GLY A 253 -15.94 -29.41 31.62
CA GLY A 253 -16.59 -30.00 32.79
C GLY A 253 -16.87 -31.49 32.81
N ASP A 254 -17.66 -31.91 33.79
CA ASP A 254 -18.08 -33.25 34.26
C ASP A 254 -18.54 -34.37 33.27
N GLY A 255 -18.38 -34.26 31.96
CA GLY A 255 -18.91 -35.19 30.95
C GLY A 255 -20.41 -35.07 30.59
N THR A 256 -21.29 -34.55 31.46
CA THR A 256 -22.75 -34.45 31.18
C THR A 256 -23.29 -33.03 31.02
N ASN A 257 -22.79 -32.07 31.81
CA ASN A 257 -23.21 -30.66 31.74
C ASN A 257 -22.28 -29.84 30.81
N ALA A 258 -22.34 -28.51 30.82
CA ALA A 258 -21.33 -27.65 30.20
C ALA A 258 -20.62 -26.83 31.29
N GLY A 259 -19.36 -26.45 31.06
CA GLY A 259 -18.72 -25.47 31.95
C GLY A 259 -19.31 -24.07 31.80
N GLY A 260 -18.79 -23.12 32.56
CA GLY A 260 -19.12 -21.71 32.42
C GLY A 260 -18.76 -21.22 31.01
N ARG A 261 -19.59 -20.34 30.45
CA ARG A 261 -19.33 -19.72 29.15
C ARG A 261 -18.19 -18.70 29.27
N GLY A 262 -17.36 -18.58 28.24
CA GLY A 262 -16.46 -17.45 28.10
C GLY A 262 -17.20 -16.18 27.66
N ALA A 263 -16.59 -15.03 27.87
CA ALA A 263 -17.15 -13.74 27.47
C ALA A 263 -16.97 -13.50 25.96
N ARG A 264 -17.89 -12.74 25.35
CA ARG A 264 -17.67 -12.10 24.04
C ARG A 264 -17.58 -10.59 24.27
N VAL A 265 -16.47 -10.00 23.86
CA VAL A 265 -16.20 -8.56 24.01
C VAL A 265 -15.92 -7.99 22.63
N THR A 266 -16.65 -6.93 22.28
CA THR A 266 -16.48 -6.21 21.01
C THR A 266 -16.06 -4.77 21.28
N GLY A 267 -15.20 -4.21 20.45
CA GLY A 267 -14.82 -2.81 20.56
C GLY A 267 -13.99 -2.32 19.39
N THR A 268 -13.93 -1.00 19.23
CA THR A 268 -13.06 -0.35 18.24
C THR A 268 -11.78 0.10 18.93
N LEU A 269 -10.66 -0.47 18.52
CA LEU A 269 -9.33 -0.01 18.94
C LEU A 269 -8.96 1.20 18.07
N THR A 270 -8.64 2.33 18.69
CA THR A 270 -8.28 3.59 18.01
C THR A 270 -6.85 4.01 18.35
N GLY A 271 -6.31 4.97 17.61
CA GLY A 271 -4.95 5.47 17.85
C GLY A 271 -3.84 4.52 17.38
N LEU A 272 -4.16 3.61 16.46
CA LEU A 272 -3.20 2.66 15.90
C LEU A 272 -2.33 3.34 14.84
N SER A 273 -1.10 2.82 14.69
CA SER A 273 -0.20 3.24 13.61
C SER A 273 -0.13 2.16 12.53
N GLY A 274 -0.28 2.56 11.26
CA GLY A 274 -0.08 1.63 10.15
C GLY A 274 1.33 1.02 10.17
N GLY A 275 1.42 -0.30 10.06
CA GLY A 275 2.66 -1.08 10.22
C GLY A 275 2.96 -1.52 11.66
N GLN A 276 2.20 -1.06 12.65
CA GLN A 276 2.32 -1.53 14.04
C GLN A 276 1.92 -3.00 14.14
N THR A 277 2.65 -3.78 14.94
CA THR A 277 2.27 -5.14 15.30
C THR A 277 1.42 -5.15 16.57
N LEU A 278 0.27 -5.81 16.49
CA LEU A 278 -0.54 -6.23 17.63
C LEU A 278 -0.35 -7.73 17.85
N TYR A 279 -0.41 -8.15 19.11
CA TYR A 279 -0.25 -9.53 19.50
C TYR A 279 -1.60 -10.09 19.94
N VAL A 280 -2.01 -11.20 19.35
CA VAL A 280 -3.30 -11.84 19.56
C VAL A 280 -3.07 -13.14 20.33
N VAL A 281 -3.70 -13.24 21.50
CA VAL A 281 -3.61 -14.43 22.36
C VAL A 281 -5.02 -15.00 22.48
N VAL A 282 -5.25 -16.17 21.90
CA VAL A 282 -6.56 -16.84 21.92
C VAL A 282 -6.57 -17.88 23.02
N GLY A 283 -7.58 -17.85 23.89
CA GLY A 283 -7.70 -18.77 25.02
C GLY A 283 -8.00 -20.21 24.58
N GLU A 284 -7.41 -21.18 25.28
CA GLU A 284 -7.70 -22.60 25.07
C GLU A 284 -8.99 -23.00 25.80
N HIS A 285 -9.82 -23.81 25.14
CA HIS A 285 -10.85 -24.56 25.84
C HIS A 285 -10.19 -25.71 26.60
N PRO A 286 -10.39 -25.82 27.92
CA PRO A 286 -9.65 -26.75 28.75
C PRO A 286 -10.13 -28.18 28.52
N ASP A 287 -9.36 -29.11 29.08
CA ASP A 287 -9.76 -30.50 29.22
C ASP A 287 -11.08 -30.65 30.00
N THR A 288 -11.88 -31.63 29.61
CA THR A 288 -13.14 -31.99 30.27
C THR A 288 -12.90 -33.05 31.33
N ALA A 289 -13.91 -33.38 32.11
CA ALA A 289 -13.79 -34.39 33.16
C ALA A 289 -13.51 -35.79 32.62
N THR A 290 -13.80 -36.06 31.35
CA THR A 290 -13.45 -37.35 30.74
C THR A 290 -11.96 -37.47 30.40
N THR A 291 -11.21 -36.37 30.48
CA THR A 291 -9.76 -36.38 30.23
C THR A 291 -9.02 -37.16 31.32
N PRO A 292 -8.14 -38.11 30.95
CA PRO A 292 -7.30 -38.85 31.88
C PRO A 292 -6.47 -37.94 32.80
N SER A 293 -6.21 -38.41 34.01
CA SER A 293 -5.56 -37.62 35.07
C SER A 293 -4.16 -37.13 34.71
N ASN A 294 -3.43 -37.93 33.94
CA ASN A 294 -2.08 -37.67 33.46
C ASN A 294 -2.04 -36.70 32.28
N GLU A 295 -3.19 -36.29 31.74
CA GLU A 295 -3.31 -35.37 30.61
C GLU A 295 -3.86 -34.00 31.01
N LEU A 296 -4.38 -33.87 32.25
CA LEU A 296 -4.90 -32.61 32.78
C LEU A 296 -3.80 -31.54 32.86
N ARG A 297 -4.00 -30.46 32.12
CA ARG A 297 -3.12 -29.28 32.12
C ARG A 297 -3.89 -27.99 32.38
N ASP A 298 -3.15 -26.93 32.69
CA ASP A 298 -3.71 -25.58 32.66
C ASP A 298 -4.04 -25.21 31.21
N ALA A 299 -5.20 -24.62 30.99
CA ALA A 299 -5.56 -24.09 29.69
C ALA A 299 -4.79 -22.82 29.40
N PHE A 300 -4.30 -22.72 28.17
CA PHE A 300 -3.53 -21.58 27.70
C PHE A 300 -4.24 -20.24 27.95
N ASN A 301 -3.43 -19.23 28.30
CA ASN A 301 -3.85 -17.88 28.68
C ASN A 301 -4.75 -17.80 29.93
N GLY A 302 -4.40 -18.59 30.97
CA GLY A 302 -4.85 -18.36 32.35
C GLY A 302 -5.99 -19.24 32.84
N GLY A 303 -6.38 -20.29 32.09
CA GLY A 303 -7.38 -21.25 32.56
C GLY A 303 -6.76 -22.30 33.50
N GLY A 304 -7.31 -22.46 34.70
CA GLY A 304 -6.77 -23.42 35.67
C GLY A 304 -7.14 -24.87 35.37
N LYS A 305 -6.24 -25.82 35.62
CA LYS A 305 -6.51 -27.26 35.53
C LYS A 305 -7.60 -27.73 36.50
N SER A 306 -8.27 -28.84 36.17
CA SER A 306 -9.24 -29.45 37.06
C SER A 306 -8.59 -30.18 38.24
N GLY A 307 -9.25 -30.19 39.40
CA GLY A 307 -8.73 -30.78 40.63
C GLY A 307 -8.97 -32.29 40.79
N ARG A 308 -9.91 -32.86 40.02
CA ARG A 308 -10.20 -34.30 40.01
C ARG A 308 -10.57 -34.80 38.60
N PRO A 309 -9.76 -35.73 38.05
CA PRO A 309 -10.11 -36.45 36.81
C PRO A 309 -11.44 -37.17 36.99
N GLY A 310 -12.26 -37.22 35.94
CA GLY A 310 -13.54 -37.92 35.95
C GLY A 310 -14.72 -37.13 36.52
N ARG A 311 -14.51 -36.02 37.24
CA ARG A 311 -15.59 -35.31 37.96
C ARG A 311 -15.59 -33.79 37.87
N ALA A 312 -14.50 -33.18 37.38
CA ALA A 312 -14.41 -31.74 37.19
C ALA A 312 -13.68 -31.39 35.90
N GLY A 313 -14.06 -30.28 35.27
CA GLY A 313 -13.32 -29.70 34.12
C GLY A 313 -12.52 -28.47 34.53
N GLY A 314 -11.51 -28.13 33.72
CA GLY A 314 -10.69 -26.95 33.93
C GLY A 314 -11.44 -25.65 33.61
N GLY A 315 -10.87 -24.51 33.99
CA GLY A 315 -11.30 -23.19 33.54
C GLY A 315 -10.76 -22.88 32.15
N GLY A 316 -11.53 -22.17 31.33
CA GLY A 316 -11.12 -21.75 29.99
C GLY A 316 -10.17 -20.56 30.01
N GLY A 317 -9.32 -20.48 28.99
CA GLY A 317 -8.40 -19.38 28.76
C GLY A 317 -9.10 -18.08 28.36
N ALA A 318 -8.49 -16.95 28.71
CA ALA A 318 -8.91 -15.64 28.21
C ALA A 318 -8.47 -15.45 26.74
N THR A 319 -9.15 -14.58 26.00
CA THR A 319 -8.71 -14.13 24.67
C THR A 319 -8.48 -12.63 24.69
N ASP A 320 -7.33 -12.16 24.25
CA ASP A 320 -6.96 -10.76 24.33
C ASP A 320 -6.03 -10.29 23.19
N VAL A 321 -5.97 -8.96 23.00
CA VAL A 321 -5.07 -8.31 22.04
C VAL A 321 -4.18 -7.32 22.78
N ARG A 322 -2.87 -7.33 22.48
CA ARG A 322 -1.82 -6.58 23.18
C ARG A 322 -0.97 -5.76 22.22
N THR A 323 -0.29 -4.73 22.75
CA THR A 323 0.75 -4.01 22.01
C THR A 323 2.18 -4.49 22.33
N VAL A 324 2.36 -5.28 23.38
CA VAL A 324 3.65 -5.85 23.79
C VAL A 324 3.53 -7.38 23.86
N SER A 325 4.45 -8.08 23.20
CA SER A 325 4.53 -9.55 23.14
C SER A 325 4.85 -10.18 24.50
N GLY A 326 4.38 -11.41 24.70
CA GLY A 326 4.85 -12.29 25.77
C GLY A 326 3.91 -12.38 26.97
N THR A 327 4.45 -12.74 28.14
CA THR A 327 3.66 -13.03 29.36
C THR A 327 4.09 -12.22 30.58
N SER A 328 5.05 -11.28 30.42
CA SER A 328 5.49 -10.38 31.48
C SER A 328 4.38 -9.39 31.88
N ASP A 329 4.48 -8.80 33.07
CA ASP A 329 3.55 -7.76 33.52
C ASP A 329 3.43 -6.61 32.51
N THR A 330 4.52 -6.24 31.85
CA THR A 330 4.51 -5.23 30.77
C THR A 330 3.63 -5.64 29.59
N SER A 331 3.65 -6.91 29.19
CA SER A 331 2.74 -7.44 28.17
C SER A 331 1.30 -7.46 28.67
N LEU A 332 1.07 -7.95 29.90
CA LEU A 332 -0.27 -8.06 30.49
C LEU A 332 -0.94 -6.69 30.67
N MET A 333 -0.18 -5.64 30.97
CA MET A 333 -0.66 -4.26 31.09
C MET A 333 -0.87 -3.57 29.73
N SER A 334 -0.37 -4.15 28.65
CA SER A 334 -0.51 -3.62 27.29
C SER A 334 -1.77 -4.11 26.54
N ARG A 335 -2.65 -4.82 27.25
CA ARG A 335 -3.89 -5.37 26.70
C ARG A 335 -4.86 -4.24 26.34
N LEU A 336 -5.30 -4.25 25.09
CA LEU A 336 -6.26 -3.29 24.53
C LEU A 336 -7.70 -3.78 24.68
N ILE A 337 -7.92 -5.09 24.64
CA ILE A 337 -9.23 -5.74 24.81
C ILE A 337 -9.02 -7.13 25.41
N VAL A 338 -9.90 -7.54 26.32
CA VAL A 338 -9.83 -8.84 27.01
C VAL A 338 -11.23 -9.44 27.11
N ALA A 339 -11.38 -10.66 26.62
CA ALA A 339 -12.55 -11.50 26.86
C ALA A 339 -12.18 -12.60 27.86
N GLY A 340 -12.79 -12.57 29.04
CA GLY A 340 -12.53 -13.54 30.10
C GLY A 340 -12.98 -14.97 29.72
N GLY A 341 -12.21 -15.96 30.17
CA GLY A 341 -12.57 -17.37 30.03
C GLY A 341 -13.63 -17.82 31.05
N GLY A 342 -14.32 -18.91 30.75
CA GLY A 342 -15.37 -19.48 31.61
C GLY A 342 -14.82 -20.41 32.69
N GLY A 343 -15.51 -20.48 33.84
CA GLY A 343 -15.13 -21.40 34.93
C GLY A 343 -15.42 -22.87 34.60
N GLY A 344 -14.60 -23.79 35.11
CA GLY A 344 -14.85 -25.23 35.00
C GLY A 344 -16.01 -25.68 35.89
N ARG A 345 -16.77 -26.70 35.48
CA ARG A 345 -17.80 -27.32 36.34
C ARG A 345 -17.24 -28.50 37.11
N ALA A 346 -17.79 -28.75 38.29
CA ALA A 346 -17.56 -29.97 39.06
C ALA A 346 -18.90 -30.60 39.46
N GLU A 347 -18.94 -31.93 39.45
CA GLU A 347 -20.07 -32.69 39.99
C GLU A 347 -20.27 -32.34 41.48
N PRO A 348 -21.50 -32.05 41.94
CA PRO A 348 -21.77 -31.89 43.36
C PRO A 348 -21.49 -33.20 44.09
N ILE A 349 -20.56 -33.20 45.06
CA ILE A 349 -20.45 -34.32 45.99
C ILE A 349 -21.71 -34.26 46.87
N PRO A 350 -22.58 -35.30 46.91
CA PRO A 350 -23.70 -35.31 47.84
C PRO A 350 -23.17 -35.10 49.26
N PRO A 351 -23.85 -34.30 50.12
CA PRO A 351 -23.39 -34.15 51.50
C PRO A 351 -23.24 -35.55 52.08
N MET A 352 -22.06 -35.87 52.60
CA MET A 352 -21.84 -37.14 53.29
C MET A 352 -22.95 -37.25 54.34
N SER A 353 -23.87 -38.20 54.14
CA SER A 353 -24.76 -38.63 55.19
C SER A 353 -23.85 -38.93 56.37
N THR A 354 -23.96 -38.15 57.44
CA THR A 354 -23.40 -38.55 58.73
C THR A 354 -24.03 -39.91 59.00
N ARG A 355 -23.31 -41.00 58.70
CA ARG A 355 -23.73 -42.34 59.08
C ARG A 355 -23.83 -42.30 60.60
N ARG A 356 -25.05 -42.09 61.07
CA ARG A 356 -25.47 -42.35 62.44
C ARG A 356 -24.93 -43.74 62.77
N PRO A 357 -24.05 -43.90 63.78
CA PRO A 357 -23.47 -45.20 64.06
C PRO A 357 -24.63 -46.14 64.41
N THR A 358 -24.84 -47.15 63.57
CA THR A 358 -25.77 -48.23 63.85
C THR A 358 -25.26 -48.94 65.10
N ARG A 359 -26.09 -48.91 66.14
CA ARG A 359 -25.88 -49.58 67.42
C ARG A 359 -25.83 -51.09 67.19
N GLY A 360 -24.64 -51.61 66.92
CA GLY A 360 -24.32 -53.04 66.84
C GLY A 360 -23.49 -53.46 68.04
N ARG A 361 -24.11 -54.25 68.90
CA ARG A 361 -23.68 -54.67 70.24
C ARG A 361 -22.70 -55.86 70.14
N THR A 362 -21.44 -55.69 70.52
CA THR A 362 -20.59 -56.78 71.04
C THR A 362 -19.62 -56.28 72.10
N GLY A 363 -19.81 -56.81 73.32
CA GLY A 363 -18.80 -57.09 74.34
C GLY A 363 -17.75 -56.04 74.72
N LEU A 364 -18.08 -55.20 75.70
CA LEU A 364 -17.08 -54.62 76.60
C LEU A 364 -17.40 -55.08 78.01
N ARG A 365 -16.41 -55.67 78.71
CA ARG A 365 -16.14 -55.60 80.17
C ARG A 365 -14.87 -56.43 80.51
N PRO A 366 -14.10 -56.11 81.58
CA PRO A 366 -13.07 -55.04 81.58
C PRO A 366 -11.77 -55.44 82.33
N ASN A 367 -10.68 -54.64 82.27
CA ASN A 367 -9.87 -54.37 83.48
C ASN A 367 -8.81 -53.24 83.35
N ARG A 368 -8.71 -52.42 84.42
CA ARG A 368 -7.49 -51.88 85.10
C ARG A 368 -6.44 -51.10 84.29
N THR A 369 -5.86 -49.97 84.70
CA THR A 369 -5.76 -49.23 85.98
C THR A 369 -5.26 -47.80 85.67
N THR A 370 -5.35 -46.95 86.67
CA THR A 370 -5.18 -45.50 86.83
C THR A 370 -3.76 -44.88 86.80
N ILE A 371 -3.72 -43.53 86.74
CA ILE A 371 -2.72 -42.53 87.23
C ILE A 371 -1.49 -42.31 86.30
N GLY A 372 -1.00 -41.10 85.99
CA GLY A 372 -1.29 -39.73 86.44
C GLY A 372 -0.27 -38.74 85.84
N ASP A 373 -0.54 -37.44 85.99
CA ASP A 373 0.21 -36.31 85.44
C ASP A 373 1.66 -36.18 85.96
N ARG A 374 2.58 -35.73 85.09
CA ARG A 374 3.67 -34.80 85.48
C ARG A 374 4.35 -34.14 84.28
N ALA A 375 4.24 -32.82 84.22
CA ALA A 375 5.14 -31.93 83.50
C ALA A 375 6.43 -31.70 84.30
N GLY A 376 7.57 -31.60 83.60
CA GLY A 376 8.87 -31.17 84.13
C GLY A 376 9.83 -30.87 82.98
N SER A 377 10.22 -29.60 82.85
CA SER A 377 11.01 -28.97 81.76
C SER A 377 12.56 -29.21 81.89
N PRO A 378 13.47 -28.46 81.23
CA PRO A 378 14.00 -28.68 79.86
C PRO A 378 15.56 -28.57 79.75
N VAL A 379 16.22 -29.16 78.73
CA VAL A 379 17.56 -28.70 78.23
C VAL A 379 17.86 -29.24 76.80
N PRO A 380 18.82 -28.73 75.99
CA PRO A 380 18.56 -27.96 74.79
C PRO A 380 19.10 -28.56 73.47
N ARG A 381 18.78 -27.89 72.36
CA ARG A 381 19.19 -28.15 70.97
C ARG A 381 20.72 -28.15 70.76
N PRO A 382 21.19 -28.75 69.65
CA PRO A 382 22.15 -28.06 68.79
C PRO A 382 21.60 -27.83 67.38
N GLN A 383 21.93 -26.67 66.81
CA GLN A 383 21.63 -26.27 65.44
C GLN A 383 22.69 -26.77 64.44
N VAL A 384 22.19 -27.22 63.29
CA VAL A 384 22.59 -26.99 61.88
C VAL A 384 23.95 -26.34 61.60
N GLU A 385 24.71 -26.88 60.62
CA GLU A 385 25.18 -26.16 59.41
C GLU A 385 25.82 -27.11 58.36
N PRO A 386 25.91 -26.71 57.06
CA PRO A 386 25.71 -27.59 55.89
C PRO A 386 26.95 -27.80 54.99
N GLY A 387 26.91 -28.83 54.14
CA GLY A 387 27.86 -29.02 53.03
C GLY A 387 27.48 -30.16 52.06
N ALA A 388 27.16 -29.80 50.82
CA ALA A 388 27.09 -30.70 49.64
C ALA A 388 28.51 -31.16 49.20
N PRO A 389 28.73 -32.12 48.27
CA PRO A 389 27.79 -32.70 47.28
C PRO A 389 27.80 -34.24 47.18
N VAL A 390 26.75 -34.80 46.56
CA VAL A 390 26.68 -36.21 46.17
C VAL A 390 26.86 -36.32 44.65
N THR A 391 27.87 -37.09 44.27
CA THR A 391 28.16 -37.57 42.92
C THR A 391 27.08 -38.56 42.46
N SER A 392 26.52 -38.41 41.26
CA SER A 392 25.80 -39.50 40.59
C SER A 392 26.59 -40.00 39.40
N SER A 393 27.06 -41.23 39.55
CA SER A 393 27.60 -42.14 38.54
C SER A 393 26.64 -42.40 37.38
N ALA A 394 27.15 -42.33 36.16
CA ALA A 394 26.59 -42.98 34.98
C ALA A 394 26.78 -44.51 35.04
N PRO A 395 26.04 -45.29 34.21
CA PRO A 395 26.77 -46.05 33.20
C PRO A 395 26.11 -46.15 31.81
N THR A 396 26.89 -45.73 30.82
CA THR A 396 27.26 -46.42 29.55
C THR A 396 26.24 -47.11 28.63
N ARG A 397 26.23 -46.64 27.37
CA ARG A 397 26.66 -47.39 26.15
C ARG A 397 26.93 -46.38 25.01
N ARG A 398 28.17 -46.03 24.64
CA ARG A 398 29.07 -46.64 23.63
C ARG A 398 28.32 -47.19 22.39
N GLY A 399 28.65 -46.84 21.15
CA GLY A 399 29.93 -46.38 20.57
C GLY A 399 29.72 -45.46 19.35
N ASN A 400 30.58 -44.47 19.12
CA ASN A 400 31.96 -44.49 18.61
C ASN A 400 32.04 -44.45 17.08
N LEU A 401 32.44 -43.30 16.54
CA LEU A 401 33.37 -43.04 15.42
C LEU A 401 33.75 -41.55 15.62
N GLY A 402 34.98 -41.14 15.95
CA GLY A 402 36.25 -41.45 15.32
C GLY A 402 36.69 -40.23 14.51
N SER A 403 37.44 -39.29 15.11
CA SER A 403 38.35 -38.37 14.39
C SER A 403 39.68 -39.11 14.14
N PRO A 404 40.64 -38.65 13.30
CA PRO A 404 40.87 -37.26 12.87
C PRO A 404 41.35 -37.10 11.40
N GLU A 405 41.81 -35.88 11.12
CA GLU A 405 42.75 -35.44 10.06
C GLU A 405 42.17 -34.69 8.86
N GLY A 406 42.73 -33.49 8.69
CA GLY A 406 42.28 -32.49 7.76
C GLY A 406 42.72 -32.74 6.33
N LEU A 407 41.87 -32.32 5.40
CA LEU A 407 42.26 -31.94 4.06
C LEU A 407 41.41 -30.73 3.68
N ALA A 408 42.10 -29.67 3.29
CA ALA A 408 41.54 -28.44 2.79
C ALA A 408 40.53 -28.72 1.67
N LYS A 409 39.30 -28.24 1.84
CA LYS A 409 38.36 -28.06 0.74
C LYS A 409 37.82 -26.64 0.85
N VAL A 410 38.31 -25.79 -0.06
CA VAL A 410 37.69 -24.49 -0.36
C VAL A 410 36.28 -24.79 -0.83
N VAL A 411 35.31 -24.60 0.07
CA VAL A 411 33.90 -24.53 -0.27
C VAL A 411 33.53 -23.08 -0.11
N THR A 412 33.21 -22.44 -1.24
CA THR A 412 32.60 -21.12 -1.28
C THR A 412 31.17 -21.25 -0.75
N GLU A 413 31.02 -21.29 0.57
CA GLU A 413 29.72 -21.26 1.21
C GLU A 413 29.27 -19.79 1.30
N ARG A 414 28.24 -19.44 0.54
CA ARG A 414 27.55 -18.16 0.71
C ARG A 414 26.86 -18.20 2.07
N VAL A 415 27.47 -17.56 3.07
CA VAL A 415 26.79 -17.22 4.32
C VAL A 415 25.83 -16.08 4.00
N GLU A 416 24.55 -16.42 3.76
CA GLU A 416 23.48 -15.44 3.85
C GLU A 416 23.29 -15.12 5.34
N VAL A 417 23.83 -13.99 5.78
CA VAL A 417 23.53 -13.41 7.09
C VAL A 417 22.16 -12.72 6.98
N PRO A 418 21.10 -13.21 7.62
CA PRO A 418 19.82 -12.51 7.61
C PRO A 418 19.97 -11.22 8.43
N LEU A 419 19.98 -10.07 7.76
CA LEU A 419 19.93 -8.79 8.42
C LEU A 419 18.55 -8.63 9.08
N ALA A 420 18.54 -8.47 10.41
CA ALA A 420 17.33 -8.16 11.16
C ALA A 420 16.66 -6.88 10.58
N PRO A 421 15.30 -6.79 10.58
CA PRO A 421 14.52 -5.77 9.85
C PRO A 421 14.66 -4.31 10.33
N GLY A 422 15.74 -3.95 11.03
CA GLY A 422 16.11 -2.58 11.38
C GLY A 422 17.40 -2.06 10.73
N VAL A 423 18.29 -2.93 10.25
CA VAL A 423 19.63 -2.51 9.76
C VAL A 423 19.60 -2.06 8.29
N ALA A 424 18.69 -2.61 7.47
CA ALA A 424 18.54 -2.22 6.06
C ALA A 424 18.03 -0.78 5.87
N VAL A 425 17.28 -0.25 6.84
CA VAL A 425 16.75 1.12 6.80
C VAL A 425 17.84 2.15 7.10
N ALA A 426 18.75 1.84 8.03
CA ALA A 426 19.89 2.70 8.35
C ALA A 426 20.93 2.75 7.22
N ALA A 427 21.20 1.62 6.55
CA ALA A 427 22.12 1.57 5.41
C ALA A 427 21.56 2.35 4.19
N SER A 428 20.26 2.24 3.91
CA SER A 428 19.64 2.91 2.76
C SER A 428 19.55 4.43 2.94
N THR A 429 19.34 4.90 4.17
CA THR A 429 19.31 6.33 4.51
C THR A 429 20.71 6.94 4.49
N ALA A 430 21.74 6.23 4.97
CA ALA A 430 23.12 6.69 4.89
C ALA A 430 23.62 6.82 3.43
N VAL A 431 23.27 5.87 2.55
CA VAL A 431 23.62 5.94 1.12
C VAL A 431 22.88 7.08 0.42
N ALA A 432 21.59 7.32 0.74
CA ALA A 432 20.84 8.43 0.17
C ALA A 432 21.40 9.80 0.61
N VAL A 433 21.81 9.94 1.86
CA VAL A 433 22.45 11.16 2.38
C VAL A 433 23.83 11.38 1.74
N ALA A 434 24.62 10.32 1.52
CA ALA A 434 25.90 10.43 0.83
C ALA A 434 25.76 10.83 -0.65
N VAL A 435 24.75 10.30 -1.36
CA VAL A 435 24.46 10.66 -2.76
C VAL A 435 23.93 12.09 -2.88
N LEU A 436 23.09 12.54 -1.93
CA LEU A 436 22.63 13.93 -1.86
C LEU A 436 23.78 14.89 -1.51
N ALA A 437 24.69 14.51 -0.61
CA ALA A 437 25.87 15.32 -0.31
C ALA A 437 26.80 15.43 -1.52
N LEU A 438 27.11 14.32 -2.23
CA LEU A 438 27.96 14.35 -3.41
C LEU A 438 27.35 15.19 -4.56
N THR A 439 26.04 15.15 -4.75
CA THR A 439 25.35 15.96 -5.77
C THR A 439 25.28 17.44 -5.41
N TRP A 440 25.26 17.78 -4.11
CA TRP A 440 25.36 19.17 -3.65
C TRP A 440 26.77 19.74 -3.82
N PHE A 441 27.82 18.98 -3.46
CA PHE A 441 29.21 19.42 -3.63
C PHE A 441 29.61 19.58 -5.10
N SER A 442 29.09 18.74 -6.00
CA SER A 442 29.34 18.87 -7.44
C SER A 442 28.61 20.06 -8.08
N ARG A 443 27.47 20.50 -7.54
CA ARG A 443 26.79 21.75 -7.97
C ARG A 443 27.50 23.01 -7.47
N LEU A 444 28.11 22.97 -6.28
CA LEU A 444 28.92 24.08 -5.78
C LEU A 444 30.22 24.26 -6.58
N ALA A 445 30.85 23.16 -7.02
CA ALA A 445 32.06 23.20 -7.84
C ALA A 445 31.83 23.81 -9.24
N VAL A 446 30.64 23.64 -9.82
CA VAL A 446 30.26 24.23 -11.11
C VAL A 446 29.92 25.73 -10.99
N ALA A 447 29.42 26.18 -9.84
CA ALA A 447 29.12 27.60 -9.61
C ALA A 447 30.37 28.47 -9.40
N VAL A 448 31.51 27.88 -9.04
CA VAL A 448 32.79 28.60 -8.84
C VAL A 448 33.66 28.62 -10.12
N ALA A 449 33.27 27.88 -11.17
CA ALA A 449 34.02 27.78 -12.42
C ALA A 449 33.23 28.35 -13.62
N VAL A 450 33.02 29.67 -13.63
CA VAL A 450 32.74 30.44 -14.86
C VAL A 450 33.90 31.43 -15.04
N PRO A 451 34.59 31.45 -16.20
CA PRO A 451 35.92 32.02 -16.29
C PRO A 451 35.90 33.56 -16.36
N LEU A 452 36.76 34.20 -15.58
CA LEU A 452 37.39 35.45 -15.99
C LEU A 452 38.03 35.20 -17.35
N TRP A 453 37.51 35.79 -18.42
CA TRP A 453 38.27 36.20 -19.60
C TRP A 453 37.40 37.10 -20.48
N CYS A 454 37.70 38.40 -20.43
CA CYS A 454 37.70 39.34 -21.56
C CYS A 454 38.11 40.72 -21.03
N ARG A 455 39.39 41.08 -21.19
CA ARG A 455 39.85 42.48 -21.22
C ARG A 455 40.00 42.87 -22.69
N PRO A 456 39.46 44.02 -23.14
CA PRO A 456 39.88 44.60 -24.41
C PRO A 456 41.22 45.30 -24.22
N ALA A 457 42.20 44.98 -25.05
CA ALA A 457 43.40 45.79 -25.20
C ALA A 457 43.07 46.97 -26.14
N ALA A 458 43.33 48.18 -25.67
CA ALA A 458 43.33 49.38 -26.49
C ALA A 458 44.55 49.39 -27.41
N ARG A 459 44.32 49.72 -28.68
CA ARG A 459 45.07 50.72 -29.45
C ARG A 459 44.25 51.19 -30.63
#